data_AF-A0A2E2Y755-F1
#
_entry.id   AF-A0A2E2Y755-F1
#
_cell.length_a   1.000
_cell.length_b   1.000
_cell.length_c   1.000
_cell.angle_alpha   90.00
_cell.angle_beta   90.00
_cell.angle_gamma   90.00
#
_symmetry.space_group_name_H-M   'P 1'
#
loop_
_entity.id
_entity.type
_entity.pdbx_description
1 polymer ?
#
loop_
_entity_poly.entity_id
_entity_poly.type
_entity_poly.pdbx_seq_one_letter_code
_entity_poly.pdbx_strand_id
1 'polypeptide(L)'
;MKAGSSKFIAMKKFLFVLRSIGLTAVGVVIAIVVTSLLHEFFSLFLGPLPMTDLAAADWGGRSDIMSQYMLENPSAVYTMLVAHAFGAGFAVYWSARTAQVPSWRTHKGIKPFTGVIVLVALWVYGDLQNDLINVPIGIFWTSIDVVSTLLVSLLAFLLAGGFRKHEGPARVTNDEDVYRG
;
A
#
# COMPACT_ATOMS: atom_id res chain seq x y z
N MET A 1 1.28 -24.16 -39.95
CA MET A 1 1.71 -24.18 -38.53
C MET A 1 1.31 -22.86 -37.85
N LYS A 2 0.20 -22.81 -37.09
CA LYS A 2 -0.21 -21.62 -36.29
C LYS A 2 -0.73 -21.94 -34.88
N ALA A 3 -0.86 -23.23 -34.51
CA ALA A 3 -1.43 -23.65 -33.23
C ALA A 3 -0.49 -23.50 -32.02
N GLY A 4 0.84 -23.56 -32.22
CA GLY A 4 1.82 -23.38 -31.13
C GLY A 4 1.92 -21.96 -30.57
N SER A 5 1.56 -20.95 -31.38
CA SER A 5 1.65 -19.53 -31.01
C SER A 5 0.57 -19.13 -29.99
N SER A 6 -0.67 -19.62 -30.13
CA SER A 6 -1.79 -19.25 -29.27
C SER A 6 -1.62 -19.74 -27.81
N LYS A 7 -1.23 -21.01 -27.63
CA LYS A 7 -1.00 -21.58 -26.28
C LYS A 7 0.16 -20.88 -25.56
N PHE A 8 1.21 -20.53 -26.28
CA PHE A 8 2.36 -19.79 -25.73
C PHE A 8 1.99 -18.36 -25.30
N ILE A 9 1.17 -17.67 -26.10
CA ILE A 9 0.65 -16.34 -25.75
C ILE A 9 -0.27 -16.42 -24.52
N ALA A 10 -1.14 -17.43 -24.44
CA ALA A 10 -2.03 -17.64 -23.29
C ALA A 10 -1.22 -17.91 -22.00
N MET A 11 -0.21 -18.78 -22.07
CA MET A 11 0.69 -19.08 -20.95
C MET A 11 1.43 -17.82 -20.47
N LYS A 12 1.97 -17.00 -21.38
CA LYS A 12 2.65 -15.76 -21.02
C LYS A 12 1.73 -14.76 -20.31
N LYS A 13 0.49 -14.62 -20.79
CA LYS A 13 -0.51 -13.75 -20.14
C LYS A 13 -0.87 -14.26 -18.74
N PHE A 14 -1.05 -15.57 -18.61
CA PHE A 14 -1.35 -16.21 -17.31
C PHE A 14 -0.22 -16.00 -16.30
N LEU A 15 1.03 -16.25 -16.68
CA LEU A 15 2.19 -16.02 -15.81
C LEU A 15 2.36 -14.54 -15.44
N PHE A 16 2.05 -13.62 -16.35
CA PHE A 16 2.07 -12.19 -16.07
C PHE A 16 1.03 -11.79 -15.00
N VAL A 17 -0.19 -12.33 -15.10
CA VAL A 17 -1.23 -12.12 -14.08
C VAL A 17 -0.81 -12.69 -12.73
N LEU A 18 -0.28 -13.93 -12.70
CA LEU A 18 0.21 -14.54 -11.47
C LEU A 18 1.34 -13.74 -10.83
N ARG A 19 2.29 -13.23 -11.62
CA ARG A 19 3.33 -12.32 -11.13
C ARG A 19 2.71 -11.07 -10.49
N SER A 20 1.73 -10.45 -11.13
CA SER A 20 1.06 -9.25 -10.57
C SER A 20 0.33 -9.54 -9.25
N ILE A 21 -0.36 -10.67 -9.16
CA ILE A 21 -1.03 -11.11 -7.93
C ILE A 21 0.02 -11.36 -6.83
N GLY A 22 1.06 -12.13 -7.13
CA GLY A 22 2.13 -12.45 -6.19
C GLY A 22 2.84 -11.20 -5.66
N LEU A 23 3.17 -10.24 -6.54
CA LEU A 23 3.76 -8.96 -6.12
C LEU A 23 2.80 -8.16 -5.23
N THR A 24 1.51 -8.12 -5.55
CA THR A 24 0.52 -7.44 -4.71
C THR A 24 0.43 -8.11 -3.33
N ALA A 25 0.38 -9.44 -3.27
CA ALA A 25 0.34 -10.17 -2.01
C ALA A 25 1.57 -9.89 -1.13
N VAL A 26 2.77 -9.90 -1.72
CA VAL A 26 4.01 -9.55 -0.99
C VAL A 26 3.98 -8.09 -0.53
N GLY A 27 3.47 -7.17 -1.35
CA GLY A 27 3.30 -5.77 -0.96
C GLY A 27 2.38 -5.60 0.26
N VAL A 28 1.25 -6.31 0.29
CA VAL A 28 0.34 -6.31 1.46
C VAL A 28 1.05 -6.85 2.70
N VAL A 29 1.81 -7.95 2.58
CA VAL A 29 2.57 -8.50 3.70
C VAL A 29 3.59 -7.49 4.23
N ILE A 30 4.31 -6.79 3.34
CA ILE A 30 5.26 -5.74 3.74
C ILE A 30 4.55 -4.64 4.52
N ALA A 31 3.41 -4.15 4.02
CA ALA A 31 2.67 -3.10 4.70
C ALA A 31 2.21 -3.55 6.10
N ILE A 32 1.66 -4.76 6.23
CA ILE A 32 1.27 -5.35 7.52
C ILE A 32 2.46 -5.41 8.46
N VAL A 33 3.59 -5.99 8.03
CA VAL A 33 4.78 -6.14 8.87
C VAL A 33 5.32 -4.79 9.32
N VAL A 34 5.46 -3.82 8.40
CA VAL A 34 6.00 -2.50 8.74
C VAL A 34 5.06 -1.77 9.70
N THR A 35 3.76 -1.77 9.44
CA THR A 35 2.78 -1.13 10.32
C THR A 35 2.74 -1.79 11.69
N SER A 36 2.75 -3.13 11.77
CA SER A 36 2.79 -3.85 13.05
C SER A 36 4.06 -3.55 13.84
N LEU A 37 5.23 -3.52 13.19
CA LEU A 37 6.49 -3.19 13.86
C LEU A 37 6.49 -1.75 14.38
N LEU A 38 5.93 -0.80 13.63
CA LEU A 38 5.82 0.59 14.07
C LEU A 38 4.83 0.74 15.22
N HIS A 39 3.67 0.09 15.17
CA HIS A 39 2.72 0.05 16.29
C HIS A 39 3.35 -0.56 17.54
N GLU A 40 4.08 -1.67 17.41
CA GLU A 40 4.80 -2.30 18.52
C GLU A 40 5.91 -1.39 19.08
N PHE A 41 6.64 -0.69 18.21
CA PHE A 41 7.64 0.26 18.66
C PHE A 41 7.00 1.46 19.41
N PHE A 42 5.89 2.00 18.89
CA PHE A 42 5.21 3.12 19.53
C PHE A 42 4.48 2.74 20.81
N SER A 43 4.02 1.48 20.96
CA SER A 43 3.37 1.00 22.18
C SER A 43 4.28 1.09 23.42
N LEU A 44 5.61 1.08 23.23
CA LEU A 44 6.59 1.30 24.29
C LEU A 44 6.46 2.67 24.98
N PHE A 45 5.74 3.60 24.36
CA PHE A 45 5.58 4.99 24.83
C PHE A 45 4.12 5.38 25.08
N LEU A 46 3.18 4.43 24.97
CA LEU A 46 1.75 4.67 25.09
C LEU A 46 1.13 3.78 26.18
N GLY A 47 0.01 4.21 26.74
CA GLY A 47 -0.85 3.30 27.49
C GLY A 47 -1.35 2.15 26.61
N PRO A 48 -1.67 0.98 27.20
CA PRO A 48 -2.16 -0.15 26.42
C PRO A 48 -3.51 0.19 25.77
N LEU A 49 -3.64 -0.10 24.48
CA LEU A 49 -4.91 0.02 23.77
C LEU A 49 -5.91 -0.99 24.38
N PRO A 50 -7.13 -0.59 24.77
CA PRO A 50 -8.09 -1.44 25.48
C PRO A 50 -8.79 -2.42 24.52
N MET A 51 -8.02 -3.32 23.90
CA MET A 51 -8.49 -4.21 22.84
C MET A 51 -9.58 -5.18 23.29
N THR A 52 -9.54 -5.64 24.55
CA THR A 52 -10.57 -6.51 25.12
C THR A 52 -11.92 -5.81 25.21
N ASP A 53 -11.92 -4.55 25.65
CA ASP A 53 -13.14 -3.76 25.78
C ASP A 53 -13.67 -3.36 24.39
N LEU A 54 -12.78 -2.99 23.46
CA LEU A 54 -13.15 -2.72 22.07
C LEU A 54 -13.80 -3.92 21.38
N ALA A 55 -13.27 -5.12 21.62
CA ALA A 55 -13.81 -6.35 21.04
C ALA A 55 -15.20 -6.72 21.61
N ALA A 56 -15.46 -6.38 22.88
CA ALA A 56 -16.73 -6.66 23.55
C ALA A 56 -17.81 -5.62 23.27
N ALA A 57 -17.42 -4.38 22.92
CA ALA A 57 -18.33 -3.28 22.69
C ALA A 57 -19.01 -3.33 21.31
N ASP A 58 -20.21 -2.74 21.26
CA ASP A 58 -20.84 -2.34 20.00
C ASP A 58 -20.16 -1.09 19.42
N TRP A 59 -20.62 -0.63 18.26
CA TRP A 59 -19.97 0.50 17.58
C TRP A 59 -19.97 1.79 18.40
N GLY A 60 -21.06 2.09 19.10
CA GLY A 60 -21.16 3.27 19.96
C GLY A 60 -20.18 3.17 21.14
N GLY A 61 -20.16 2.04 21.83
CA GLY A 61 -19.24 1.80 22.94
C GLY A 61 -17.77 1.88 22.53
N ARG A 62 -17.41 1.37 21.35
CA ARG A 62 -16.03 1.51 20.82
C ARG A 62 -15.64 2.98 20.63
N SER A 63 -16.56 3.81 20.16
CA SER A 63 -16.33 5.24 19.94
C SER A 63 -16.09 5.98 21.25
N ASP A 64 -16.84 5.64 22.31
CA ASP A 64 -16.65 6.21 23.64
C ASP A 64 -15.33 5.77 24.26
N ILE A 65 -14.99 4.48 24.17
CA ILE A 65 -13.71 3.92 24.64
C ILE A 65 -12.53 4.61 23.95
N MET A 66 -12.56 4.72 22.62
CA MET A 66 -11.48 5.35 21.88
C MET A 66 -11.38 6.85 22.16
N SER A 67 -12.51 7.54 22.33
CA SER A 67 -12.50 8.96 22.70
C SER A 67 -11.83 9.18 24.05
N GLN A 68 -12.14 8.35 25.06
CA GLN A 68 -11.46 8.41 26.36
C GLN A 68 -9.97 8.05 26.25
N TYR A 69 -9.65 6.95 25.58
CA TYR A 69 -8.27 6.52 25.40
C TYR A 69 -7.40 7.60 24.73
N MET A 70 -7.92 8.29 23.70
CA MET A 70 -7.21 9.36 23.01
C MET A 70 -7.05 10.64 23.86
N LEU A 71 -7.95 10.90 24.80
CA LEU A 71 -7.77 11.99 25.77
C LEU A 71 -6.65 11.67 26.77
N GLU A 72 -6.56 10.42 27.19
CA GLU A 72 -5.51 9.93 28.10
C GLU A 72 -4.17 9.72 27.40
N ASN A 73 -4.18 9.41 26.10
CA ASN A 73 -3.01 9.13 25.28
C ASN A 73 -3.01 9.99 24.00
N PRO A 74 -2.84 11.33 24.07
CA PRO A 74 -2.96 12.21 22.90
C PRO A 74 -1.99 11.89 21.77
N SER A 75 -0.84 11.30 22.08
CA SER A 75 0.16 10.88 21.09
C SER A 75 -0.26 9.69 20.23
N ALA A 76 -1.22 8.87 20.70
CA ALA A 76 -1.58 7.61 20.06
C ALA A 76 -2.08 7.78 18.62
N VAL A 77 -2.84 8.85 18.35
CA VAL A 77 -3.33 9.12 17.00
C VAL A 77 -2.19 9.46 16.06
N TYR A 78 -1.23 10.28 16.47
CA TYR A 78 -0.10 10.68 15.62
C TYR A 78 0.83 9.51 15.30
N THR A 79 1.09 8.64 16.27
CA THR A 79 1.90 7.44 16.06
C THR A 79 1.20 6.45 15.13
N MET A 80 -0.13 6.32 15.23
CA MET A 80 -0.93 5.51 14.32
C MET A 80 -0.85 6.03 12.88
N LEU A 81 -1.05 7.35 12.68
CA LEU A 81 -0.93 8.00 11.36
C LEU A 81 0.44 7.70 10.72
N VAL A 82 1.51 7.76 11.51
CA VAL A 82 2.86 7.41 11.05
C VAL A 82 2.95 5.92 10.69
N ALA A 83 2.47 5.03 11.55
CA ALA A 83 2.53 3.58 11.32
C ALA A 83 1.78 3.16 10.04
N HIS A 84 0.59 3.71 9.80
CA HIS A 84 -0.24 3.42 8.63
C HIS A 84 0.41 3.99 7.36
N ALA A 85 0.77 5.27 7.37
CA ALA A 85 1.33 5.94 6.20
C ALA A 85 2.68 5.34 5.76
N PHE A 86 3.56 4.99 6.71
CA PHE A 86 4.83 4.36 6.37
C PHE A 86 4.65 2.90 5.95
N GLY A 87 3.73 2.13 6.54
CA GLY A 87 3.42 0.78 6.07
C GLY A 87 3.02 0.76 4.60
N ALA A 88 2.07 1.61 4.23
CA ALA A 88 1.66 1.80 2.83
C ALA A 88 2.83 2.28 1.96
N GLY A 89 3.56 3.30 2.42
CA GLY A 89 4.70 3.87 1.70
C GLY A 89 5.78 2.84 1.37
N PHE A 90 6.17 1.99 2.33
CA PHE A 90 7.17 0.95 2.10
C PHE A 90 6.70 -0.10 1.10
N ALA A 91 5.44 -0.54 1.19
CA ALA A 91 4.87 -1.47 0.23
C ALA A 91 4.80 -0.88 -1.19
N VAL A 92 4.42 0.40 -1.30
CA VAL A 92 4.39 1.13 -2.58
C VAL A 92 5.80 1.29 -3.16
N TYR A 93 6.77 1.71 -2.34
CA TYR A 93 8.16 1.85 -2.76
C TYR A 93 8.69 0.51 -3.30
N TRP A 94 8.51 -0.56 -2.53
CA TRP A 94 8.96 -1.89 -2.90
C TRP A 94 8.28 -2.39 -4.19
N SER A 95 6.95 -2.22 -4.29
CA SER A 95 6.18 -2.66 -5.46
C SER A 95 6.60 -1.92 -6.72
N ALA A 96 6.70 -0.59 -6.65
CA ALA A 96 7.13 0.25 -7.76
C ALA A 96 8.58 -0.06 -8.18
N ARG A 97 9.47 -0.29 -7.22
CA ARG A 97 10.87 -0.62 -7.49
C ARG A 97 11.03 -2.02 -8.10
N THR A 98 10.34 -3.01 -7.55
CA THR A 98 10.45 -4.43 -7.94
C THR A 98 9.75 -4.72 -9.27
N ALA A 99 8.65 -4.04 -9.55
CA ALA A 99 8.00 -4.13 -10.84
C ALA A 99 8.85 -3.55 -11.99
N GLN A 100 9.94 -2.82 -11.67
CA GLN A 100 10.80 -2.12 -12.64
C GLN A 100 9.94 -1.34 -13.66
N VAL A 101 8.92 -0.65 -13.14
CA VAL A 101 7.84 0.04 -13.87
C VAL A 101 8.39 0.67 -15.16
N PRO A 102 8.19 0.04 -16.35
CA PRO A 102 8.76 0.55 -17.59
C PRO A 102 8.20 1.93 -17.90
N SER A 103 9.01 2.81 -18.48
CA SER A 103 8.60 4.19 -18.70
C SER A 103 7.30 4.29 -19.50
N TRP A 104 6.61 5.43 -19.35
CA TRP A 104 5.35 5.86 -20.00
C TRP A 104 5.25 5.66 -21.54
N ARG A 105 6.32 5.20 -22.22
CA ARG A 105 6.40 5.02 -23.67
C ARG A 105 6.55 3.56 -24.14
N THR A 106 6.44 2.56 -23.27
CA THR A 106 6.40 1.17 -23.77
C THR A 106 5.13 0.93 -24.59
N HIS A 107 5.29 0.27 -25.73
CA HIS A 107 4.30 0.12 -26.80
C HIS A 107 3.05 -0.73 -26.42
N LYS A 108 2.91 -1.11 -25.15
CA LYS A 108 1.76 -1.87 -24.63
C LYS A 108 1.07 -1.02 -23.56
N GLY A 109 -0.21 -0.71 -23.78
CA GLY A 109 -1.06 0.11 -22.89
C GLY A 109 -1.35 -0.46 -21.50
N ILE A 110 -0.54 -1.37 -20.98
CA ILE A 110 -0.61 -1.82 -19.59
C ILE A 110 0.28 -0.88 -18.77
N LYS A 111 -0.35 0.02 -18.03
CA LYS A 111 0.38 0.96 -17.19
C LYS A 111 0.96 0.20 -15.99
N PRO A 112 2.28 0.22 -15.78
CA PRO A 112 2.95 -0.62 -14.78
C PRO A 112 2.64 -0.27 -13.31
N PHE A 113 1.80 0.73 -13.05
CA PHE A 113 1.42 1.16 -11.71
C PHE A 113 0.08 0.57 -11.22
N THR A 114 -0.61 -0.28 -11.99
CA THR A 114 -1.87 -0.89 -11.53
C THR A 114 -1.73 -1.64 -10.21
N GLY A 115 -0.62 -2.38 -10.01
CA GLY A 115 -0.36 -3.05 -8.73
C GLY A 115 -0.20 -2.08 -7.56
N VAL A 116 0.45 -0.93 -7.78
CA VAL A 116 0.58 0.14 -6.77
C VAL A 116 -0.78 0.74 -6.44
N ILE A 117 -1.64 1.01 -7.43
CA ILE A 117 -2.99 1.52 -7.20
C ILE A 117 -3.81 0.53 -6.36
N VAL A 118 -3.76 -0.76 -6.69
CA VAL A 118 -4.48 -1.80 -5.94
C VAL A 118 -3.96 -1.87 -4.50
N LEU A 119 -2.64 -1.82 -4.28
CA LEU A 119 -2.06 -1.81 -2.94
C LEU A 119 -2.56 -0.63 -2.10
N VAL A 120 -2.49 0.58 -2.66
CA VAL A 120 -2.96 1.79 -1.96
C VAL A 120 -4.46 1.71 -1.67
N ALA A 121 -5.27 1.24 -2.62
CA ALA A 121 -6.70 1.10 -2.43
C ALA A 121 -7.06 0.08 -1.33
N LEU A 122 -6.35 -1.06 -1.29
CA LEU A 122 -6.52 -2.05 -0.22
C LEU A 122 -6.11 -1.48 1.14
N TRP A 123 -5.03 -0.69 1.18
CA TRP A 123 -4.56 -0.09 2.42
C TRP A 123 -5.52 0.97 2.94
N VAL A 124 -5.96 1.90 2.08
CA VAL A 124 -6.97 2.91 2.42
C VAL A 124 -8.27 2.26 2.89
N TYR A 125 -8.69 1.14 2.30
CA TYR A 125 -9.83 0.39 2.81
C TYR A 125 -9.57 -0.17 4.21
N GLY A 126 -8.35 -0.67 4.47
CA GLY A 126 -7.92 -1.10 5.80
C GLY A 126 -7.97 0.03 6.83
N ASP A 127 -7.44 1.20 6.49
CA ASP A 127 -7.47 2.41 7.32
C ASP A 127 -8.94 2.78 7.64
N LEU A 128 -9.80 2.89 6.61
CA LEU A 128 -11.22 3.19 6.81
C LEU A 128 -11.94 2.15 7.70
N GLN A 129 -11.68 0.86 7.47
CA GLN A 129 -12.30 -0.20 8.26
C GLN A 129 -11.82 -0.17 9.71
N ASN A 130 -10.54 0.08 9.96
CA ASN A 130 -10.03 0.17 11.31
C ASN A 130 -10.53 1.43 12.00
N ASP A 131 -10.29 2.59 11.41
CA ASP A 131 -10.49 3.91 12.01
C ASP A 131 -11.95 4.31 12.16
N LEU A 132 -12.88 3.65 11.47
CA LEU A 132 -14.31 3.90 11.59
C LEU A 132 -15.07 2.78 12.27
N ILE A 133 -14.56 1.53 12.30
CA ILE A 133 -15.35 0.37 12.74
C ILE A 133 -14.68 -0.40 13.88
N ASN A 134 -13.39 -0.72 13.76
CA ASN A 134 -12.70 -1.58 14.73
C ASN A 134 -12.11 -0.78 15.89
N VAL A 135 -11.46 0.34 15.58
CA VAL A 135 -10.77 1.26 16.50
C VAL A 135 -11.19 2.69 16.10
N PRO A 136 -12.44 3.08 16.38
CA PRO A 136 -13.02 4.32 15.85
C PRO A 136 -12.34 5.57 16.42
N ILE A 137 -11.51 6.25 15.61
CA ILE A 137 -10.82 7.50 15.99
C ILE A 137 -11.57 8.76 15.54
N GLY A 138 -12.69 8.57 14.83
CA GLY A 138 -13.54 9.64 14.32
C GLY A 138 -13.12 10.18 12.95
N ILE A 139 -14.11 10.71 12.22
CA ILE A 139 -14.01 11.08 10.79
C ILE A 139 -12.85 12.04 10.49
N PHE A 140 -12.61 13.00 11.38
CA PHE A 140 -11.54 13.98 11.21
C PHE A 140 -10.17 13.30 11.15
N TRP A 141 -9.86 12.45 12.12
CA TRP A 141 -8.58 11.75 12.19
C TRP A 141 -8.44 10.69 11.10
N THR A 142 -9.51 9.96 10.79
CA THR A 142 -9.54 9.05 9.63
C THR A 142 -9.21 9.78 8.33
N SER A 143 -9.74 10.99 8.14
CA SER A 143 -9.48 11.77 6.93
C SER A 143 -8.00 12.17 6.83
N ILE A 144 -7.40 12.52 7.97
CA ILE A 144 -5.96 12.81 8.05
C ILE A 144 -5.14 11.55 7.78
N ASP A 145 -5.56 10.39 8.27
CA ASP A 145 -4.88 9.12 8.05
C ASP A 145 -4.83 8.76 6.57
N VAL A 146 -6.00 8.71 5.94
CA VAL A 146 -6.12 8.42 4.51
C VAL A 146 -5.30 9.40 3.67
N VAL A 147 -5.36 10.70 3.96
CA VAL A 147 -4.57 11.71 3.23
C VAL A 147 -3.07 11.49 3.45
N SER A 148 -2.64 11.22 4.68
CA SER A 148 -1.23 10.96 4.99
C SER A 148 -0.71 9.70 4.30
N THR A 149 -1.48 8.61 4.35
CA THR A 149 -1.25 7.37 3.62
C THR A 149 -1.08 7.62 2.12
N LEU A 150 -1.97 8.41 1.51
CA LEU A 150 -1.89 8.76 0.09
C LEU A 150 -0.65 9.59 -0.25
N LEU A 151 -0.34 10.60 0.56
CA LEU A 151 0.81 11.49 0.33
C LEU A 151 2.15 10.76 0.48
N VAL A 152 2.30 9.95 1.53
CA VAL A 152 3.51 9.15 1.75
C VAL A 152 3.65 8.06 0.67
N SER A 153 2.55 7.43 0.28
CA SER A 153 2.54 6.48 -0.84
C SER A 153 2.94 7.13 -2.16
N LEU A 154 2.45 8.34 -2.46
CA LEU A 154 2.84 9.09 -3.65
C LEU A 154 4.33 9.43 -3.61
N LEU A 155 4.84 9.93 -2.48
CA LEU A 155 6.26 10.22 -2.31
C LEU A 155 7.11 8.96 -2.52
N ALA A 156 6.73 7.84 -1.89
CA ALA A 156 7.39 6.55 -2.06
C ALA A 156 7.40 6.08 -3.52
N PHE A 157 6.27 6.23 -4.22
CA PHE A 157 6.17 5.91 -5.64
C PHE A 157 7.15 6.74 -6.47
N LEU A 158 7.20 8.05 -6.25
CA LEU A 158 8.13 8.95 -6.95
C LEU A 158 9.59 8.59 -6.67
N LEU A 159 9.95 8.34 -5.39
CA LEU A 159 11.29 7.96 -4.97
C LEU A 159 11.74 6.62 -5.57
N ALA A 160 10.82 5.66 -5.71
CA ALA A 160 11.09 4.38 -6.36
C ALA A 160 11.35 4.50 -7.87
N GLY A 161 11.16 5.70 -8.45
CA GLY A 161 11.30 5.96 -9.88
C GLY A 161 9.96 6.00 -10.63
N GLY A 162 8.85 6.08 -9.90
CA GLY A 162 7.54 6.35 -10.46
C GLY A 162 7.56 7.58 -11.35
N PHE A 163 6.97 7.45 -12.55
CA PHE A 163 6.97 8.46 -13.61
C PHE A 163 8.33 8.83 -14.23
N ARG A 164 9.45 8.16 -13.91
CA ARG A 164 10.70 8.40 -14.66
C ARG A 164 10.52 8.05 -16.14
N LYS A 165 10.95 8.94 -17.02
CA LYS A 165 11.12 8.65 -18.45
C LYS A 165 12.34 7.73 -18.61
N HIS A 166 12.30 6.77 -19.54
CA HIS A 166 13.53 6.09 -19.95
C HIS A 166 14.48 7.14 -20.53
N GLU A 167 15.71 7.16 -20.04
CA GLU A 167 16.77 7.97 -20.62
C GLU A 167 17.20 7.34 -21.95
N GLY A 168 17.09 8.11 -23.03
CA GLY A 168 17.56 7.72 -24.36
C GLY A 168 16.58 8.10 -25.48
N PRO A 169 17.09 8.56 -26.66
CA PRO A 169 16.26 8.82 -27.85
C PRO A 169 15.72 7.54 -28.50
N ALA A 170 16.10 6.35 -28.01
CA ALA A 170 15.71 5.07 -28.57
C ALA A 170 14.26 4.73 -28.20
N ARG A 171 13.43 4.60 -29.23
CA ARG A 171 12.09 4.01 -29.13
C ARG A 171 12.27 2.52 -28.86
N VAL A 172 12.18 2.10 -27.60
CA VAL A 172 12.40 0.70 -27.22
C VAL A 172 11.25 -0.16 -27.76
N THR A 173 11.55 -1.03 -28.73
CA THR A 173 10.57 -1.85 -29.46
C THR A 173 10.44 -3.28 -28.95
N ASN A 174 11.32 -3.73 -28.03
CA ASN A 174 11.26 -5.06 -27.43
C ASN A 174 11.38 -5.00 -25.89
N ASP A 175 10.92 -6.06 -25.21
CA ASP A 175 10.90 -6.15 -23.75
C ASP A 175 12.31 -6.38 -23.13
N GLU A 176 13.29 -6.91 -23.87
CA GLU A 176 14.68 -7.18 -23.41
C GLU A 176 15.51 -5.90 -23.24
N ASP A 177 15.29 -4.92 -24.11
CA ASP A 177 16.00 -3.63 -24.10
C ASP A 177 15.54 -2.71 -22.96
N VAL A 178 14.37 -2.99 -22.36
CA VAL A 178 13.81 -2.26 -21.22
C VAL A 178 14.56 -2.55 -19.91
N TYR A 179 15.14 -3.75 -19.77
CA TYR A 179 15.76 -4.22 -18.52
C TYR A 179 17.29 -4.09 -18.48
N ARG A 180 17.93 -3.58 -19.54
CA ARG A 180 19.40 -3.47 -19.66
C ARG A 180 19.96 -2.05 -19.48
N GLY A 181 19.16 -1.13 -18.94
CA GLY A 181 19.65 0.18 -18.51
C GLY A 181 20.73 0.06 -17.45
#